data_AF-A0A5E4IDP1-F1
#
_entry.id   AF-A0A5E4IDP1-F1
#
_cell.length_a   1.000
_cell.length_b   1.000
_cell.length_c   1.000
_cell.angle_alpha   90.00
_cell.angle_beta   90.00
_cell.angle_gamma   90.00
#
_symmetry.space_group_name_H-M   'P 1'
#
loop_
_entity.id
_entity.type
_entity.pdbx_description
1 polymer ?
#
loop_
_entity_poly.entity_id
_entity_poly.type
_entity_poly.pdbx_seq_one_letter_code
_entity_poly.pdbx_strand_id
1 'polypeptide(L)'
;MKKSFNTLQVIIALLIVISLSTSTSSISLSQQKDTITSVFDTRIQSTNTSQKITDILSMINETLIRKYLQIIVGYGPRMTGTYGCEKAAQYIHEQFSDMGLKTRYQSWTSWGDTYYHHFYSGQNVEGILPGIDSNDNSAIIFNAHYDSVAKGPGANDDGSGTVAVLAAAYALSHFCFNRTVKFVTFAGEEIGLAGSRAYTKEAYERNESILLEINADMVGHGEGSRNMTVRATEDAGWVADIFQAINNDYTIGLTVNRGTINRVGHKMSGSDYSPFLAYGWESICCWEGDHDPNFHTAQDNLSNVNISYLVNMTRIIAATLAHLADLKETPPQVRITSPRVGFLYWAGMKERVIGEFKTIVINDFWIWAEVDDATIPIKRAEFYYDGKLVFIDTEAPFKWQFNKFSLGKHQITVLIYDQLGRNSSDWREIRFINIFKKIR
;
A
#
# COMPACT_ATOMS: atom_id res chain seq x y z
N MET A 1 -44.72 31.57 15.32
CA MET A 1 -43.44 31.17 14.68
C MET A 1 -42.44 30.73 15.75
N LYS A 2 -42.44 29.45 16.15
CA LYS A 2 -41.40 28.90 17.05
C LYS A 2 -40.28 28.35 16.17
N LYS A 3 -39.10 28.97 16.23
CA LYS A 3 -37.88 28.45 15.59
C LYS A 3 -37.52 27.11 16.24
N SER A 4 -37.73 26.01 15.54
CA SER A 4 -37.07 24.74 15.88
C SER A 4 -35.59 24.90 15.60
N PHE A 5 -34.79 25.11 16.65
CA PHE A 5 -33.34 24.98 16.54
C PHE A 5 -33.04 23.52 16.19
N ASN A 6 -32.36 23.32 15.06
CA ASN A 6 -32.05 22.02 14.51
C ASN A 6 -31.05 21.33 15.44
N THR A 7 -31.49 20.32 16.21
CA THR A 7 -30.70 19.60 17.23
C THR A 7 -29.37 19.08 16.67
N LEU A 8 -29.32 18.83 15.36
CA LEU A 8 -28.13 18.43 14.62
C LEU A 8 -27.02 19.50 14.60
N GLN A 9 -27.37 20.80 14.50
CA GLN A 9 -26.39 21.88 14.50
C GLN A 9 -25.78 22.13 15.88
N VAL A 10 -26.54 21.88 16.95
CA VAL A 10 -26.07 22.00 18.33
C VAL A 10 -25.11 20.87 18.70
N ILE A 11 -25.35 19.64 18.20
CA ILE A 11 -24.44 18.50 18.37
C ILE A 11 -23.13 18.71 17.58
N ILE A 12 -23.21 19.23 16.35
CA ILE A 12 -22.02 19.55 15.55
C ILE A 12 -21.18 20.65 16.20
N ALA A 13 -21.79 21.65 16.83
CA ALA A 13 -21.08 22.73 17.53
C ALA A 13 -20.40 22.27 18.83
N LEU A 14 -20.97 21.30 19.57
CA LEU A 14 -20.34 20.73 20.77
C LEU A 14 -19.14 19.83 20.46
N LEU A 15 -19.08 19.23 19.26
CA LEU A 15 -18.04 18.29 18.86
C LEU A 15 -16.67 18.93 18.55
N ILE A 16 -16.60 20.25 18.44
CA ILE A 16 -15.35 20.99 18.21
C ILE A 16 -14.58 21.26 19.52
N VAL A 17 -15.21 21.10 20.70
CA VAL A 17 -14.61 21.53 21.99
C VAL A 17 -14.01 20.39 22.82
N ILE A 18 -14.25 19.12 22.50
CA ILE A 18 -13.70 17.99 23.28
C ILE A 18 -12.54 17.33 22.51
N SER A 19 -11.42 18.04 22.43
CA SER A 19 -10.11 17.48 22.10
C SER A 19 -9.17 17.66 23.29
N LEU A 20 -9.40 16.90 24.36
CA LEU A 20 -8.46 16.79 25.47
C LEU A 20 -8.17 15.31 25.72
N SER A 21 -6.95 14.96 25.30
CA SER A 21 -6.10 13.85 25.73
C SER A 21 -6.71 12.78 26.64
N THR A 22 -6.90 11.58 26.10
CA THR A 22 -6.80 10.34 26.86
C THR A 22 -5.72 9.48 26.21
N SER A 23 -4.68 9.18 26.98
CA SER A 23 -3.59 8.27 26.61
C SER A 23 -4.14 6.88 26.28
N THR A 24 -3.86 6.41 25.07
CA THR A 24 -4.11 5.02 24.67
C THR A 24 -3.03 4.13 25.28
N SER A 25 -3.42 3.23 26.18
CA SER A 25 -2.60 2.07 26.53
C SER A 25 -2.74 1.05 25.39
N SER A 26 -1.68 0.87 24.61
CA SER A 26 -1.60 -0.23 23.65
C SER A 26 -1.43 -1.53 24.41
N ILE A 27 -2.44 -2.41 24.35
CA ILE A 27 -2.29 -3.80 24.75
C ILE A 27 -1.94 -4.55 23.47
N SER A 28 -0.72 -5.10 23.42
CA SER A 28 -0.36 -6.03 22.35
C SER A 28 -1.18 -7.30 22.49
N LEU A 29 -1.81 -7.73 21.40
CA LEU A 29 -2.34 -9.09 21.31
C LEU A 29 -1.16 -10.05 21.47
N SER A 30 -1.23 -10.94 22.45
CA SER A 30 -0.27 -12.03 22.57
C SER A 30 -0.40 -12.90 21.33
N GLN A 31 0.63 -12.92 20.49
CA GLN A 31 0.77 -13.89 19.41
C GLN A 31 0.70 -15.29 20.01
N GLN A 32 -0.43 -15.96 19.83
CA GLN A 32 -0.46 -17.41 19.91
C GLN A 32 0.31 -17.88 18.67
N LYS A 33 1.61 -18.13 18.85
CA LYS A 33 2.46 -18.81 17.85
C LYS A 33 1.98 -20.25 17.75
N ASP A 34 0.91 -20.47 17.01
CA ASP A 34 0.73 -21.74 16.34
C ASP A 34 1.74 -21.76 15.21
N THR A 35 2.70 -22.69 15.30
CA THR A 35 3.73 -22.95 14.31
C THR A 35 3.06 -23.40 13.01
N ILE A 36 2.60 -22.46 12.19
CA ILE A 36 2.23 -22.74 10.80
C ILE A 36 3.55 -23.00 10.08
N THR A 37 3.85 -24.28 9.94
CA THR A 37 4.87 -24.74 9.01
C THR A 37 4.35 -24.38 7.62
N SER A 38 5.10 -23.59 6.87
CA SER A 38 4.77 -23.09 5.54
C SER A 38 4.12 -24.16 4.66
N VAL A 39 2.83 -24.03 4.39
CA VAL A 39 2.12 -24.87 3.40
C VAL A 39 2.27 -24.29 1.98
N PHE A 40 2.98 -23.17 1.82
CA PHE A 40 3.51 -22.82 0.51
C PHE A 40 4.71 -23.73 0.25
N ASP A 41 4.48 -24.79 -0.53
CA ASP A 41 5.56 -25.44 -1.27
C ASP A 41 6.10 -24.38 -2.24
N THR A 42 7.06 -23.58 -1.76
CA THR A 42 7.69 -22.46 -2.48
C THR A 42 8.60 -22.94 -3.60
N ARG A 43 8.61 -24.24 -3.91
CA ARG A 43 9.30 -24.74 -5.09
C ARG A 43 8.61 -24.18 -6.33
N ILE A 44 9.27 -23.22 -6.97
CA ILE A 44 8.97 -22.74 -8.32
C ILE A 44 9.18 -23.92 -9.30
N GLN A 45 8.25 -24.88 -9.34
CA GLN A 45 8.43 -26.16 -10.05
C GLN A 45 7.55 -26.31 -11.29
N SER A 46 7.10 -25.19 -11.85
CA SER A 46 6.65 -25.14 -13.24
C SER A 46 7.83 -24.67 -14.10
N THR A 47 8.30 -25.54 -15.02
CA THR A 47 9.43 -25.25 -15.92
C THR A 47 9.20 -23.97 -16.76
N ASN A 48 7.95 -23.69 -17.11
CA ASN A 48 7.58 -22.48 -17.85
C ASN A 48 7.68 -21.21 -16.99
N THR A 49 7.28 -21.26 -15.71
CA THR A 49 7.41 -20.11 -14.80
C THR A 49 8.88 -19.82 -14.51
N SER A 50 9.70 -20.86 -14.35
CA SER A 50 11.15 -20.70 -14.15
C SER A 50 11.83 -20.01 -15.34
N GLN A 51 11.52 -20.42 -16.58
CA GLN A 51 12.07 -19.75 -17.76
C GLN A 51 11.58 -18.31 -17.91
N LYS A 52 10.27 -18.06 -17.69
CA LYS A 52 9.69 -16.71 -17.76
C LYS A 52 10.43 -15.74 -16.84
N ILE A 53 10.68 -16.15 -15.58
CA ILE A 53 11.41 -15.31 -14.62
C ILE A 53 12.87 -15.09 -15.06
N THR A 54 13.57 -16.12 -15.55
CA THR A 54 14.93 -15.96 -16.09
C THR A 54 14.98 -14.95 -17.23
N ASP A 55 14.00 -14.98 -18.15
CA ASP A 55 13.94 -14.04 -19.28
C ASP A 55 13.71 -12.60 -18.79
N ILE A 56 12.78 -12.39 -17.84
CA ILE A 56 12.54 -11.09 -17.18
C ILE A 56 13.82 -10.54 -16.55
N LEU A 57 14.53 -11.37 -15.78
CA LEU A 57 15.78 -10.98 -15.12
C LEU A 57 16.86 -10.57 -16.13
N SER A 58 16.92 -11.22 -17.30
CA SER A 58 17.90 -10.92 -18.35
C SER A 58 17.66 -9.57 -19.02
N MET A 59 16.40 -9.13 -19.12
CA MET A 59 16.02 -7.84 -19.69
C MET A 59 16.43 -6.66 -18.80
N ILE A 60 16.47 -6.88 -17.48
CA ILE A 60 16.87 -5.88 -16.49
C ILE A 60 18.39 -5.93 -16.33
N ASN A 61 19.09 -4.94 -16.86
CA ASN A 61 20.56 -4.85 -16.84
C ASN A 61 21.03 -3.40 -16.62
N GLU A 62 22.34 -3.22 -16.41
CA GLU A 62 22.92 -1.90 -16.15
C GLU A 62 22.63 -0.88 -17.26
N THR A 63 22.61 -1.30 -18.53
CA THR A 63 22.35 -0.40 -19.65
C THR A 63 20.94 0.18 -19.57
N LEU A 64 19.94 -0.67 -19.29
CA LEU A 64 18.56 -0.24 -19.14
C LEU A 64 18.40 0.71 -17.94
N ILE A 65 18.91 0.32 -16.77
CA ILE A 65 18.81 1.12 -15.55
C ILE A 65 19.51 2.47 -15.71
N ARG A 66 20.74 2.50 -16.24
CA ARG A 66 21.48 3.75 -16.46
C ARG A 66 20.75 4.66 -17.43
N LYS A 67 20.17 4.13 -18.51
CA LYS A 67 19.40 4.91 -19.48
C LYS A 67 18.25 5.64 -18.80
N TYR A 68 17.40 4.91 -18.08
CA TYR A 68 16.25 5.51 -17.40
C TYR A 68 16.68 6.51 -16.32
N LEU A 69 17.69 6.16 -15.52
CA LEU A 69 18.14 7.00 -14.43
C LEU A 69 18.77 8.30 -14.93
N GLN A 70 19.60 8.24 -15.97
CA GLN A 70 20.19 9.44 -16.58
C GLN A 70 19.13 10.40 -17.12
N ILE A 71 18.04 9.88 -17.69
CA ILE A 71 16.95 10.73 -18.22
C ILE A 71 16.17 11.37 -17.07
N ILE A 72 15.69 10.57 -16.10
CA ILE A 72 14.91 11.05 -14.95
C ILE A 72 15.70 12.09 -14.14
N VAL A 73 16.96 11.81 -13.84
CA VAL A 73 17.84 12.73 -13.09
C VAL A 73 18.27 13.93 -13.95
N GLY A 74 18.37 13.74 -15.27
CA GLY A 74 18.76 14.78 -16.23
C GLY A 74 17.78 15.95 -16.33
N TYR A 75 16.54 15.79 -15.84
CA TYR A 75 15.57 16.90 -15.73
C TYR A 75 15.88 17.88 -14.58
N GLY A 76 16.92 17.60 -13.77
CA GLY A 76 17.26 18.37 -12.58
C GLY A 76 16.40 17.97 -11.38
N PRO A 77 16.41 18.77 -10.29
CA PRO A 77 15.51 18.55 -9.16
C PRO A 77 14.05 18.46 -9.61
N ARG A 78 13.34 17.43 -9.16
CA ARG A 78 11.97 17.09 -9.57
C ARG A 78 10.97 17.47 -8.49
N MET A 79 11.17 18.60 -7.80
CA MET A 79 10.22 19.08 -6.80
C MET A 79 8.82 19.21 -7.36
N THR A 80 7.84 18.72 -6.62
CA THR A 80 6.43 18.77 -7.01
C THR A 80 6.02 20.17 -7.46
N GLY A 81 5.35 20.25 -8.61
CA GLY A 81 4.92 21.49 -9.25
C GLY A 81 5.99 22.22 -10.08
N THR A 82 7.19 21.65 -10.21
CA THR A 82 8.26 22.22 -11.07
C THR A 82 8.33 21.55 -12.44
N TYR A 83 9.06 22.19 -13.36
CA TYR A 83 9.33 21.69 -14.71
C TYR A 83 9.98 20.28 -14.70
N GLY A 84 10.92 20.03 -13.79
CA GLY A 84 11.60 18.73 -13.71
C GLY A 84 10.63 17.61 -13.35
N CYS A 85 9.72 17.87 -12.42
CA CYS A 85 8.65 16.95 -12.03
C CYS A 85 7.69 16.69 -13.20
N GLU A 86 7.22 17.74 -13.89
CA GLU A 86 6.34 17.59 -15.06
C GLU A 86 6.99 16.77 -16.18
N LYS A 87 8.27 16.99 -16.46
CA LYS A 87 9.00 16.24 -17.49
C LYS A 87 9.25 14.79 -17.14
N ALA A 88 9.50 14.49 -15.87
CA ALA A 88 9.57 13.12 -15.41
C ALA A 88 8.22 12.40 -15.59
N ALA A 89 7.10 13.03 -15.20
CA ALA A 89 5.76 12.46 -15.41
C ALA A 89 5.48 12.19 -16.89
N GLN A 90 5.81 13.16 -17.76
CA GLN A 90 5.67 13.02 -19.21
C GLN A 90 6.46 11.82 -19.74
N TYR A 91 7.74 11.73 -19.37
CA TYR A 91 8.61 10.65 -19.80
C TYR A 91 8.10 9.29 -19.34
N ILE A 92 7.71 9.15 -18.07
CA ILE A 92 7.19 7.88 -17.52
C ILE A 92 5.93 7.45 -18.26
N HIS A 93 5.00 8.38 -18.52
CA HIS A 93 3.78 8.09 -19.26
C HIS A 93 4.08 7.63 -20.70
N GLU A 94 5.01 8.29 -21.38
CA GLU A 94 5.46 7.88 -22.72
C GLU A 94 6.07 6.48 -22.69
N GLN A 95 6.93 6.17 -21.71
CA GLN A 95 7.52 4.84 -21.55
C GLN A 95 6.46 3.76 -21.32
N PHE A 96 5.49 3.96 -20.42
CA PHE A 96 4.40 2.99 -20.22
C PHE A 96 3.55 2.81 -21.48
N SER A 97 3.29 3.90 -22.22
CA SER A 97 2.53 3.84 -23.47
C SER A 97 3.28 3.08 -24.56
N ASP A 98 4.58 3.31 -24.70
CA ASP A 98 5.45 2.62 -25.66
C ASP A 98 5.57 1.12 -25.37
N MET A 99 5.45 0.73 -24.09
CA MET A 99 5.36 -0.67 -23.64
C MET A 99 4.00 -1.32 -23.92
N GLY A 100 3.02 -0.57 -24.44
CA GLY A 100 1.68 -1.06 -24.72
C GLY A 100 0.79 -1.22 -23.48
N LEU A 101 1.16 -0.61 -22.35
CA LEU A 101 0.34 -0.61 -21.14
C LEU A 101 -0.88 0.29 -21.30
N LYS A 102 -1.96 -0.01 -20.57
CA LYS A 102 -3.07 0.95 -20.45
C LYS A 102 -2.62 2.07 -19.51
N THR A 103 -2.25 3.20 -20.10
CA THR A 103 -1.62 4.31 -19.38
C THR A 103 -2.59 5.45 -19.11
N ARG A 104 -2.47 6.07 -17.93
CA ARG A 104 -3.18 7.32 -17.61
C ARG A 104 -2.40 8.22 -16.66
N TYR A 105 -2.75 9.50 -16.69
CA TYR A 105 -2.48 10.41 -15.59
C TYR A 105 -3.61 10.41 -14.58
N GLN A 106 -3.28 10.58 -13.30
CA GLN A 106 -4.21 10.98 -12.26
C GLN A 106 -3.79 12.35 -11.72
N SER A 107 -4.49 13.40 -12.16
CA SER A 107 -4.26 14.75 -11.64
C SER A 107 -4.81 14.89 -10.23
N TRP A 108 -4.08 15.61 -9.39
CA TRP A 108 -4.49 15.91 -8.02
C TRP A 108 -4.03 17.31 -7.61
N THR A 109 -4.67 17.83 -6.57
CA THR A 109 -4.27 19.08 -5.92
C THR A 109 -4.34 18.91 -4.42
N SER A 110 -3.32 19.37 -3.68
CA SER A 110 -3.26 19.25 -2.23
C SER A 110 -2.51 20.41 -1.61
N TRP A 111 -2.83 20.71 -0.36
CA TRP A 111 -1.89 21.43 0.50
C TRP A 111 -0.71 20.52 0.83
N GLY A 112 0.50 21.05 0.80
CA GLY A 112 1.67 20.36 1.33
C GLY A 112 1.65 20.29 2.86
N ASP A 113 2.66 19.64 3.41
CA ASP A 113 2.79 19.38 4.85
C ASP A 113 3.32 20.58 5.65
N THR A 114 3.76 20.30 6.89
CA THR A 114 4.30 21.32 7.80
C THR A 114 5.67 21.90 7.40
N TYR A 115 6.32 21.35 6.38
CA TYR A 115 7.55 21.90 5.83
C TYR A 115 7.28 22.63 4.50
N TYR A 116 6.21 22.25 3.81
CA TYR A 116 5.81 22.78 2.51
C TYR A 116 4.41 23.41 2.53
N HIS A 117 4.25 24.51 3.28
CA HIS A 117 2.97 25.20 3.53
C HIS A 117 2.40 25.97 2.32
N HIS A 118 2.17 25.32 1.19
CA HIS A 118 1.48 25.91 0.05
C HIS A 118 0.63 24.89 -0.69
N PHE A 119 -0.15 25.40 -1.65
CA PHE A 119 -1.01 24.58 -2.48
C PHE A 119 -0.24 24.10 -3.72
N TYR A 120 -0.31 22.80 -3.98
CA TYR A 120 0.36 22.14 -5.09
C TYR A 120 -0.66 21.45 -5.99
N SER A 121 -0.23 21.25 -7.23
CA SER A 121 -0.84 20.34 -8.18
C SER A 121 0.22 19.39 -8.72
N GLY A 122 -0.16 18.15 -8.95
CA GLY A 122 0.71 17.14 -9.54
C GLY A 122 -0.08 16.10 -10.31
N GLN A 123 0.63 15.14 -10.88
CA GLN A 123 0.04 14.04 -11.64
C GLN A 123 0.70 12.74 -11.23
N ASN A 124 -0.07 11.77 -10.77
CA ASN A 124 0.46 10.40 -10.73
C ASN A 124 0.41 9.81 -12.14
N VAL A 125 1.29 8.87 -12.44
CA VAL A 125 1.31 8.13 -13.70
C VAL A 125 1.05 6.66 -13.40
N GLU A 126 0.04 6.08 -14.05
CA GLU A 126 -0.31 4.67 -13.91
C GLU A 126 -0.20 3.99 -15.27
N GLY A 127 0.48 2.84 -15.33
CA GLY A 127 0.48 1.91 -16.45
C GLY A 127 -0.06 0.55 -16.01
N ILE A 128 -1.09 0.04 -16.67
CA ILE A 128 -1.72 -1.25 -16.34
C ILE A 128 -1.35 -2.31 -17.38
N LEU A 129 -0.75 -3.40 -16.92
CA LEU A 129 -0.62 -4.66 -17.65
C LEU A 129 -1.82 -5.57 -17.26
N PRO A 130 -2.83 -5.72 -18.13
CA PRO A 130 -4.03 -6.48 -17.79
C PRO A 130 -3.73 -7.97 -17.61
N GLY A 131 -4.31 -8.56 -16.57
CA GLY A 131 -4.32 -10.01 -16.37
C GLY A 131 -5.16 -10.73 -17.43
N ILE A 132 -4.83 -11.99 -17.71
CA ILE A 132 -5.55 -12.83 -18.66
C ILE A 132 -6.64 -13.70 -18.02
N ASP A 133 -6.63 -13.87 -16.69
CA ASP A 133 -7.69 -14.61 -16.00
C ASP A 133 -8.90 -13.71 -15.76
N SER A 134 -9.99 -13.97 -16.47
CA SER A 134 -11.22 -13.18 -16.34
C SER A 134 -11.95 -13.37 -15.01
N ASN A 135 -11.57 -14.39 -14.21
CA ASN A 135 -12.15 -14.63 -12.89
C ASN A 135 -11.37 -13.91 -11.78
N ASP A 136 -10.20 -13.36 -12.09
CA ASP A 136 -9.38 -12.61 -11.17
C ASP A 136 -9.50 -11.12 -11.51
N ASN A 137 -10.17 -10.38 -10.63
CA ASN A 137 -10.33 -8.93 -10.76
C ASN A 137 -9.35 -8.15 -9.86
N SER A 138 -8.45 -8.84 -9.16
CA SER A 138 -7.49 -8.19 -8.28
C SER A 138 -6.24 -7.73 -9.03
N ALA A 139 -5.54 -6.78 -8.41
CA ALA A 139 -4.31 -6.23 -8.94
C ALA A 139 -3.20 -6.30 -7.91
N ILE A 140 -1.97 -6.47 -8.40
CA ILE A 140 -0.75 -6.17 -7.64
C ILE A 140 -0.23 -4.83 -8.13
N ILE A 141 0.11 -3.94 -7.20
CA ILE A 141 0.67 -2.64 -7.53
C ILE A 141 2.17 -2.65 -7.26
N PHE A 142 2.98 -2.15 -8.19
CA PHE A 142 4.37 -1.78 -7.95
C PHE A 142 4.52 -0.27 -8.09
N ASN A 143 5.01 0.39 -7.05
CA ASN A 143 5.09 1.85 -7.01
C ASN A 143 6.39 2.40 -6.41
N ALA A 144 6.59 3.69 -6.70
CA ALA A 144 7.70 4.55 -6.28
C ALA A 144 7.27 6.02 -6.46
N HIS A 145 7.97 6.98 -5.85
CA HIS A 145 7.78 8.40 -6.19
C HIS A 145 8.82 8.88 -7.17
N TYR A 146 8.42 9.79 -8.05
CA TYR A 146 9.31 10.38 -9.04
C TYR A 146 9.65 11.84 -8.72
N ASP A 147 8.99 12.48 -7.76
CA ASP A 147 9.43 13.78 -7.28
C ASP A 147 10.67 13.68 -6.39
N SER A 148 11.36 14.80 -6.20
CA SER A 148 12.53 14.94 -5.31
C SER A 148 12.47 16.30 -4.61
N VAL A 149 13.33 16.57 -3.65
CA VAL A 149 13.43 17.93 -3.08
C VAL A 149 14.13 18.94 -4.00
N ALA A 150 13.90 20.24 -3.78
CA ALA A 150 14.54 21.33 -4.54
C ALA A 150 16.08 21.33 -4.48
N LYS A 151 16.66 20.77 -3.40
CA LYS A 151 18.10 20.79 -3.14
C LYS A 151 18.89 19.78 -3.98
N GLY A 152 18.23 18.73 -4.46
CA GLY A 152 18.89 17.52 -4.94
C GLY A 152 18.32 17.01 -6.26
N PRO A 153 19.16 16.43 -7.14
CA PRO A 153 18.69 15.72 -8.32
C PRO A 153 17.80 14.51 -7.98
N GLY A 154 17.87 13.97 -6.77
CA GLY A 154 17.05 12.83 -6.34
C GLY A 154 17.40 11.55 -7.09
N ALA A 155 18.70 11.20 -7.21
CA ALA A 155 19.11 10.05 -7.99
C ALA A 155 18.80 8.72 -7.29
N ASN A 156 19.05 8.66 -5.99
CA ASN A 156 18.63 7.59 -5.11
C ASN A 156 17.20 7.82 -4.62
N ASP A 157 16.87 9.05 -4.17
CA ASP A 157 15.61 9.43 -3.54
C ASP A 157 14.74 10.35 -4.45
N ASP A 158 13.76 9.82 -5.19
CA ASP A 158 13.55 8.40 -5.49
C ASP A 158 13.66 8.08 -6.99
N GLY A 159 14.70 8.65 -7.59
CA GLY A 159 15.11 8.26 -8.95
C GLY A 159 15.34 6.76 -9.07
N SER A 160 15.84 6.10 -8.02
CA SER A 160 16.16 4.68 -8.02
C SER A 160 14.91 3.78 -8.03
N GLY A 161 13.91 4.06 -7.17
CA GLY A 161 12.62 3.36 -7.17
C GLY A 161 11.84 3.61 -8.45
N THR A 162 11.80 4.87 -8.93
CA THR A 162 11.15 5.23 -10.20
C THR A 162 11.67 4.41 -11.38
N VAL A 163 13.00 4.27 -11.52
CA VAL A 163 13.56 3.49 -12.62
C VAL A 163 13.40 1.99 -12.42
N ALA A 164 13.31 1.52 -11.17
CA ALA A 164 12.96 0.13 -10.89
C ALA A 164 11.54 -0.18 -11.40
N VAL A 165 10.57 0.71 -11.17
CA VAL A 165 9.21 0.61 -11.71
C VAL A 165 9.22 0.58 -13.25
N LEU A 166 9.93 1.50 -13.91
CA LEU A 166 10.03 1.53 -15.37
C LEU A 166 10.69 0.26 -15.95
N ALA A 167 11.74 -0.24 -15.32
CA ALA A 167 12.46 -1.43 -15.78
C ALA A 167 11.65 -2.71 -15.55
N ALA A 168 10.93 -2.82 -14.43
CA ALA A 168 10.00 -3.92 -14.19
C ALA A 168 8.83 -3.89 -15.19
N ALA A 169 8.24 -2.72 -15.43
CA ALA A 169 7.18 -2.53 -16.42
C ALA A 169 7.64 -2.96 -17.82
N TYR A 170 8.83 -2.52 -18.24
CA TYR A 170 9.45 -2.93 -19.50
C TYR A 170 9.56 -4.46 -19.59
N ALA A 171 10.22 -5.09 -18.62
CA ALA A 171 10.49 -6.52 -18.67
C ALA A 171 9.20 -7.36 -18.61
N LEU A 172 8.23 -6.99 -17.78
CA LEU A 172 6.96 -7.70 -17.62
C LEU A 172 6.03 -7.51 -18.83
N SER A 173 6.09 -6.36 -19.54
CA SER A 173 5.23 -6.09 -20.71
C SER A 173 5.42 -7.07 -21.87
N HIS A 174 6.54 -7.81 -21.90
CA HIS A 174 6.80 -8.87 -22.89
C HIS A 174 6.07 -10.18 -22.61
N PHE A 175 5.34 -10.28 -21.50
CA PHE A 175 4.70 -11.52 -21.05
C PHE A 175 3.23 -11.30 -20.67
N CYS A 176 2.48 -12.40 -20.63
CA CYS A 176 1.14 -12.44 -20.06
C CYS A 176 1.20 -13.04 -18.65
N PHE A 177 0.33 -12.53 -17.78
CA PHE A 177 0.15 -12.98 -16.40
C PHE A 177 -1.32 -13.22 -16.10
N ASN A 178 -1.63 -14.11 -15.17
CA ASN A 178 -3.01 -14.39 -14.78
C ASN A 178 -3.67 -13.15 -14.16
N ARG A 179 -2.99 -12.50 -13.23
CA ARG A 179 -3.46 -11.32 -12.49
C ARG A 179 -2.98 -10.02 -13.13
N THR A 180 -3.75 -8.96 -12.92
CA THR A 180 -3.38 -7.60 -13.37
C THR A 180 -2.20 -7.08 -12.56
N VAL A 181 -1.24 -6.45 -13.24
CA VAL A 181 -0.13 -5.72 -12.60
C VAL A 181 -0.25 -4.25 -12.95
N LYS A 182 -0.24 -3.39 -11.93
CA LYS A 182 -0.24 -1.93 -12.10
C LYS A 182 1.13 -1.37 -11.70
N PHE A 183 1.69 -0.56 -12.57
CA PHE A 183 2.91 0.21 -12.32
C PHE A 183 2.48 1.65 -12.06
N VAL A 184 2.81 2.19 -10.89
CA VAL A 184 2.35 3.52 -10.49
C VAL A 184 3.53 4.34 -10.01
N THR A 185 3.69 5.56 -10.52
CA THR A 185 4.68 6.50 -10.00
C THR A 185 4.00 7.74 -9.48
N PHE A 186 4.33 8.12 -8.25
CA PHE A 186 3.68 9.24 -7.56
C PHE A 186 4.50 10.53 -7.66
N ALA A 187 3.81 11.66 -7.74
CA ALA A 187 4.39 12.93 -7.33
C ALA A 187 3.85 13.30 -5.95
N GLY A 188 4.59 14.14 -5.24
CA GLY A 188 4.17 14.78 -4.01
C GLY A 188 4.39 13.92 -2.78
N GLU A 189 5.25 12.90 -2.84
CA GLU A 189 5.71 12.17 -1.66
C GLU A 189 6.36 13.17 -0.68
N GLU A 190 7.31 13.95 -1.22
CA GLU A 190 8.20 14.85 -0.49
C GLU A 190 7.48 16.03 0.18
N ILE A 191 6.22 16.26 -0.18
CA ILE A 191 5.36 17.31 0.39
C ILE A 191 4.26 16.73 1.28
N GLY A 192 4.35 15.46 1.68
CA GLY A 192 3.43 14.80 2.59
C GLY A 192 2.52 13.75 1.93
N LEU A 193 3.06 12.94 1.03
CA LEU A 193 2.38 11.79 0.40
C LEU A 193 1.15 12.21 -0.44
N ALA A 194 1.17 13.42 -1.02
CA ALA A 194 0.01 14.01 -1.67
C ALA A 194 -0.52 13.17 -2.83
N GLY A 195 0.37 12.63 -3.67
CA GLY A 195 0.00 11.80 -4.81
C GLY A 195 -0.58 10.45 -4.40
N SER A 196 0.12 9.69 -3.56
CA SER A 196 -0.34 8.38 -3.09
C SER A 196 -1.64 8.46 -2.27
N ARG A 197 -1.85 9.54 -1.51
CA ARG A 197 -3.14 9.83 -0.85
C ARG A 197 -4.28 10.03 -1.85
N ALA A 198 -4.05 10.81 -2.90
CA ALA A 198 -5.04 11.01 -3.95
C ALA A 198 -5.33 9.70 -4.71
N TYR A 199 -4.30 8.91 -5.00
CA TYR A 199 -4.42 7.62 -5.69
C TYR A 199 -5.21 6.61 -4.87
N THR A 200 -4.80 6.38 -3.63
CA THR A 200 -5.44 5.40 -2.75
C THR A 200 -6.88 5.77 -2.41
N LYS A 201 -7.18 7.06 -2.23
CA LYS A 201 -8.56 7.54 -2.09
C LYS A 201 -9.41 7.21 -3.31
N GLU A 202 -8.91 7.47 -4.52
CA GLU A 202 -9.64 7.15 -5.76
C GLU A 202 -9.86 5.64 -5.91
N ALA A 203 -8.83 4.83 -5.70
CA ALA A 203 -8.93 3.37 -5.76
C ALA A 203 -9.94 2.84 -4.73
N TYR A 204 -9.97 3.40 -3.53
CA TYR A 204 -10.92 3.02 -2.47
C TYR A 204 -12.36 3.43 -2.83
N GLU A 205 -12.54 4.61 -3.42
CA GLU A 205 -13.84 5.08 -3.90
C GLU A 205 -14.38 4.23 -5.06
N ARG A 206 -13.48 3.67 -5.88
CA ARG A 206 -13.80 2.72 -6.96
C ARG A 206 -13.97 1.28 -6.50
N ASN A 207 -13.76 0.99 -5.21
CA ASN A 207 -13.77 -0.37 -4.66
C ASN A 207 -12.84 -1.31 -5.44
N GLU A 208 -11.63 -0.84 -5.77
CA GLU A 208 -10.65 -1.67 -6.45
C GLU A 208 -10.20 -2.83 -5.54
N SER A 209 -10.11 -4.03 -6.12
CA SER A 209 -9.51 -5.19 -5.47
C SER A 209 -7.99 -5.12 -5.68
N ILE A 210 -7.25 -4.93 -4.60
CA ILE A 210 -5.78 -4.85 -4.61
C ILE A 210 -5.29 -5.92 -3.66
N LEU A 211 -4.60 -6.93 -4.20
CA LEU A 211 -4.03 -8.01 -3.43
C LEU A 211 -2.91 -7.48 -2.52
N LEU A 212 -1.99 -6.71 -3.07
CA LEU A 212 -0.99 -5.98 -2.30
C LEU A 212 -0.36 -4.89 -3.16
N GLU A 213 0.28 -3.91 -2.52
CA GLU A 213 1.26 -3.09 -3.19
C GLU A 213 2.69 -3.38 -2.73
N ILE A 214 3.64 -3.20 -3.65
CA ILE A 214 5.07 -3.16 -3.39
C ILE A 214 5.53 -1.73 -3.63
N ASN A 215 6.14 -1.10 -2.64
CA ASN A 215 6.72 0.24 -2.68
C ASN A 215 8.24 0.12 -2.70
N ALA A 216 8.91 0.66 -3.72
CA ALA A 216 10.36 0.84 -3.73
C ALA A 216 10.68 2.31 -3.51
N ASP A 217 11.52 2.59 -2.54
CA ASP A 217 11.96 3.95 -2.19
C ASP A 217 13.40 3.85 -1.70
N MET A 218 14.32 4.61 -2.31
CA MET A 218 15.76 4.53 -2.06
C MET A 218 16.29 3.11 -2.16
N VAL A 219 16.41 2.60 -3.39
CA VAL A 219 16.87 1.23 -3.70
C VAL A 219 18.18 1.24 -4.51
N GLY A 220 18.92 2.34 -4.46
CA GLY A 220 20.09 2.62 -5.28
C GLY A 220 21.40 2.80 -4.53
N HIS A 221 21.42 2.94 -3.19
CA HIS A 221 22.64 3.07 -2.41
C HIS A 221 23.03 1.75 -1.74
N GLY A 222 24.34 1.46 -1.78
CA GLY A 222 24.91 0.24 -1.21
C GLY A 222 26.42 0.28 -1.35
N GLU A 223 27.12 0.77 -0.32
CA GLU A 223 28.59 0.92 -0.32
C GLU A 223 29.29 -0.42 -0.08
N GLY A 224 29.23 -1.32 -1.07
CA GLY A 224 29.75 -2.69 -0.97
C GLY A 224 28.86 -3.65 -0.17
N SER A 225 27.80 -3.13 0.44
CA SER A 225 26.71 -3.92 1.01
C SER A 225 25.83 -4.52 -0.07
N ARG A 226 25.28 -5.68 0.26
CA ARG A 226 24.29 -6.40 -0.55
C ARG A 226 22.96 -6.53 0.21
N ASN A 227 22.82 -5.79 1.30
CA ASN A 227 21.65 -5.84 2.17
C ASN A 227 20.46 -5.18 1.46
N MET A 228 19.32 -5.84 1.52
CA MET A 228 18.03 -5.31 1.10
C MET A 228 17.11 -5.36 2.31
N THR A 229 16.34 -4.31 2.57
CA THR A 229 15.28 -4.35 3.57
C THR A 229 13.95 -4.63 2.89
N VAL A 230 13.27 -5.71 3.30
CA VAL A 230 11.90 -6.01 2.90
C VAL A 230 11.02 -5.99 4.13
N ARG A 231 10.16 -4.98 4.27
CA ARG A 231 9.15 -4.97 5.33
C ARG A 231 7.79 -5.29 4.75
N ALA A 232 7.06 -6.19 5.41
CA ALA A 232 5.72 -6.58 5.02
C ALA A 232 4.73 -6.23 6.12
N THR A 233 3.50 -5.88 5.77
CA THR A 233 2.40 -5.90 6.73
C THR A 233 2.25 -7.28 7.39
N GLU A 234 1.67 -7.33 8.58
CA GLU A 234 1.59 -8.56 9.38
C GLU A 234 1.00 -9.77 8.62
N ASP A 235 0.07 -9.53 7.70
CA ASP A 235 -0.62 -10.57 6.92
C ASP A 235 0.03 -10.84 5.54
N ALA A 236 1.04 -10.04 5.15
CA ALA A 236 1.78 -10.19 3.90
C ALA A 236 3.19 -10.79 4.08
N GLY A 237 3.49 -11.33 5.26
CA GLY A 237 4.80 -11.94 5.56
C GLY A 237 5.22 -13.05 4.58
N TRP A 238 4.25 -13.75 3.98
CA TRP A 238 4.45 -14.78 2.96
C TRP A 238 5.07 -14.22 1.67
N VAL A 239 4.84 -12.95 1.33
CA VAL A 239 5.48 -12.31 0.17
C VAL A 239 6.95 -12.04 0.46
N ALA A 240 7.30 -11.67 1.70
CA ALA A 240 8.70 -11.54 2.10
C ALA A 240 9.46 -12.88 2.04
N ASP A 241 8.76 -14.02 2.24
CA ASP A 241 9.33 -15.35 1.99
C ASP A 241 9.59 -15.60 0.50
N ILE A 242 8.72 -15.10 -0.39
CA ILE A 242 8.91 -15.18 -1.85
C ILE A 242 10.13 -14.36 -2.29
N PHE A 243 10.33 -13.15 -1.75
CA PHE A 243 11.56 -12.38 -1.99
C PHE A 243 12.80 -13.21 -1.65
N GLN A 244 12.81 -13.84 -0.47
CA GLN A 244 13.94 -14.67 -0.03
C GLN A 244 14.14 -15.91 -0.93
N ALA A 245 13.06 -16.55 -1.36
CA ALA A 245 13.11 -17.69 -2.26
C ALA A 245 13.68 -17.31 -3.63
N ILE A 246 13.17 -16.24 -4.26
CA ILE A 246 13.66 -15.74 -5.55
C ILE A 246 15.12 -15.33 -5.48
N ASN A 247 15.54 -14.68 -4.39
CA ASN A 247 16.94 -14.32 -4.20
C ASN A 247 17.86 -15.54 -4.27
N ASN A 248 17.45 -16.65 -3.65
CA ASN A 248 18.21 -17.89 -3.60
C ASN A 248 18.13 -18.66 -4.93
N ASP A 249 16.92 -18.86 -5.46
CA ASP A 249 16.65 -19.68 -6.64
C ASP A 249 17.30 -19.11 -7.90
N TYR A 250 17.33 -17.78 -8.04
CA TYR A 250 17.94 -17.10 -9.18
C TYR A 250 19.32 -16.51 -8.89
N THR A 251 19.86 -16.75 -7.70
CA THR A 251 21.19 -16.28 -7.28
C THR A 251 21.36 -14.76 -7.53
N ILE A 252 20.33 -13.97 -7.21
CA ILE A 252 20.38 -12.50 -7.34
C ILE A 252 21.53 -11.96 -6.48
N GLY A 253 21.73 -12.60 -5.32
CA GLY A 253 22.81 -12.33 -4.40
C GLY A 253 22.58 -11.05 -3.62
N LEU A 254 21.39 -10.85 -3.07
CA LEU A 254 21.16 -9.90 -1.99
C LEU A 254 21.10 -10.64 -0.66
N THR A 255 21.25 -9.91 0.43
CA THR A 255 20.90 -10.37 1.78
C THR A 255 19.57 -9.74 2.14
N VAL A 256 18.49 -10.52 2.11
CA VAL A 256 17.13 -10.03 2.35
C VAL A 256 16.88 -9.96 3.87
N ASN A 257 16.87 -8.75 4.41
CA ASN A 257 16.56 -8.46 5.80
C ASN A 257 15.05 -8.20 5.94
N ARG A 258 14.36 -9.12 6.60
CA ARG A 258 12.91 -9.05 6.79
C ARG A 258 12.54 -8.15 7.97
N GLY A 259 11.49 -7.37 7.80
CA GLY A 259 10.81 -6.67 8.88
C GLY A 259 9.30 -6.76 8.77
N THR A 260 8.62 -6.32 9.82
CA THR A 260 7.16 -6.25 9.85
C THR A 260 6.71 -4.79 9.98
N ILE A 261 5.70 -4.42 9.22
CA ILE A 261 4.92 -3.20 9.38
C ILE A 261 3.70 -3.60 10.18
N ASN A 262 3.55 -3.04 11.38
CA ASN A 262 2.30 -3.19 12.12
C ASN A 262 1.33 -2.11 11.63
N ARG A 263 0.24 -2.52 10.97
CA ARG A 263 -0.74 -1.56 10.46
C ARG A 263 -1.43 -0.82 11.59
N VAL A 264 -1.73 -1.50 12.70
CA VAL A 264 -2.41 -0.89 13.85
C VAL A 264 -1.61 0.27 14.43
N GLY A 265 -2.18 1.47 14.31
CA GLY A 265 -1.56 2.70 14.83
C GLY A 265 -0.40 3.21 13.97
N HIS A 266 -0.22 2.69 12.75
CA HIS A 266 0.72 3.23 11.77
C HIS A 266 0.36 4.69 11.47
N LYS A 267 1.37 5.55 11.44
CA LYS A 267 1.21 6.99 11.17
C LYS A 267 1.45 7.23 9.69
N MET A 268 0.68 8.15 9.10
CA MET A 268 0.83 8.64 7.72
C MET A 268 2.23 9.22 7.48
N SER A 269 3.20 8.35 7.18
CA SER A 269 4.64 8.64 7.15
C SER A 269 5.42 7.46 6.58
N GLY A 270 6.67 7.69 6.22
CA GLY A 270 7.60 6.66 5.76
C GLY A 270 7.81 6.74 4.26
N SER A 271 6.78 6.44 3.47
CA SER A 271 6.76 6.54 2.00
C SER A 271 5.32 6.29 1.51
N ASP A 272 5.12 6.13 0.21
CA ASP A 272 3.82 6.03 -0.48
C ASP A 272 2.99 4.78 -0.17
N TYR A 273 3.56 3.78 0.52
CA TYR A 273 2.79 2.64 1.06
C TYR A 273 1.81 3.06 2.17
N SER A 274 2.12 4.13 2.92
CA SER A 274 1.39 4.46 4.14
C SER A 274 -0.10 4.78 3.91
N PRO A 275 -0.50 5.51 2.85
CA PRO A 275 -1.91 5.70 2.49
C PRO A 275 -2.67 4.39 2.18
N PHE A 276 -2.00 3.35 1.66
CA PHE A 276 -2.64 2.06 1.38
C PHE A 276 -3.11 1.38 2.66
N LEU A 277 -2.24 1.39 3.70
CA LEU A 277 -2.55 0.84 5.02
C LEU A 277 -3.78 1.46 5.64
N ALA A 278 -3.96 2.77 5.46
CA ALA A 278 -5.08 3.51 6.02
C ALA A 278 -6.44 3.14 5.39
N TYR A 279 -6.43 2.52 4.20
CA TYR A 279 -7.61 1.93 3.56
C TYR A 279 -7.71 0.41 3.74
N GLY A 280 -6.76 -0.22 4.45
CA GLY A 280 -6.78 -1.64 4.78
C GLY A 280 -6.08 -2.56 3.79
N TRP A 281 -5.39 -2.02 2.78
CA TRP A 281 -4.59 -2.85 1.87
C TRP A 281 -3.27 -3.30 2.50
N GLU A 282 -2.73 -4.39 1.98
CA GLU A 282 -1.47 -4.98 2.42
C GLU A 282 -0.29 -4.44 1.62
N SER A 283 0.82 -4.15 2.31
CA SER A 283 1.98 -3.48 1.74
C SER A 283 3.27 -4.27 1.93
N ILE A 284 4.12 -4.24 0.90
CA ILE A 284 5.53 -4.60 0.97
C ILE A 284 6.36 -3.36 0.67
N CYS A 285 7.31 -3.04 1.54
CA CYS A 285 8.22 -1.93 1.33
C CYS A 285 9.63 -2.47 1.12
N CYS A 286 10.27 -2.02 0.04
CA CYS A 286 11.63 -2.32 -0.33
C CYS A 286 12.47 -1.07 -0.18
N TRP A 287 13.48 -1.15 0.69
CA TRP A 287 14.52 -0.14 0.85
C TRP A 287 15.88 -0.78 0.68
N GLU A 288 16.87 0.05 0.42
CA GLU A 288 18.26 -0.29 0.69
C GLU A 288 18.50 -0.70 2.16
N GLY A 289 19.56 -1.48 2.37
CA GLY A 289 19.92 -1.96 3.70
C GLY A 289 20.75 -0.97 4.51
N ASP A 290 21.49 -0.11 3.83
CA ASP A 290 22.44 0.84 4.42
C ASP A 290 21.87 2.25 4.32
N HIS A 291 22.19 3.12 5.28
CA HIS A 291 21.73 4.51 5.23
C HIS A 291 22.53 5.33 4.22
N ASP A 292 21.88 5.88 3.19
CA ASP A 292 22.47 6.90 2.32
C ASP A 292 22.57 8.25 3.04
N PRO A 293 23.78 8.82 3.24
CA PRO A 293 23.93 10.15 3.85
C PRO A 293 23.63 11.31 2.88
N ASN A 294 23.40 11.04 1.59
CA ASN A 294 23.26 12.06 0.56
C ASN A 294 21.81 12.43 0.24
N PHE A 295 20.82 11.64 0.70
CA PHE A 295 19.40 11.91 0.43
C PHE A 295 19.02 13.35 0.80
N HIS A 296 18.14 13.96 0.00
CA HIS A 296 17.72 15.37 0.13
C HIS A 296 18.84 16.42 -0.01
N THR A 297 19.99 16.05 -0.58
CA THR A 297 21.10 16.97 -0.85
C THR A 297 21.47 17.01 -2.34
N ALA A 298 22.32 17.96 -2.74
CA ALA A 298 22.87 18.01 -4.09
C ALA A 298 23.79 16.81 -4.40
N GLN A 299 24.24 16.10 -3.37
CA GLN A 299 25.05 14.88 -3.50
C GLN A 299 24.18 13.66 -3.81
N ASP A 300 22.86 13.75 -3.72
CA ASP A 300 21.98 12.71 -4.25
C ASP A 300 21.92 12.79 -5.80
N ASN A 301 23.01 12.35 -6.42
CA ASN A 301 23.26 12.44 -7.84
C ASN A 301 23.77 11.10 -8.40
N LEU A 302 23.86 11.01 -9.73
CA LEU A 302 24.22 9.78 -10.44
C LEU A 302 25.54 9.13 -9.99
N SER A 303 26.52 9.88 -9.48
CA SER A 303 27.80 9.30 -9.05
C SER A 303 27.70 8.49 -7.76
N ASN A 304 26.66 8.73 -6.95
CA ASN A 304 26.47 8.10 -5.65
C ASN A 304 25.44 6.96 -5.68
N VAL A 305 24.91 6.62 -6.86
CA VAL A 305 24.06 5.46 -7.06
C VAL A 305 24.92 4.24 -7.44
N ASN A 306 24.80 3.16 -6.67
CA ASN A 306 25.37 1.87 -7.01
C ASN A 306 24.48 1.15 -8.02
N ILE A 307 24.78 1.32 -9.31
CA ILE A 307 23.99 0.74 -10.40
C ILE A 307 23.90 -0.78 -10.35
N SER A 308 24.98 -1.48 -10.00
CA SER A 308 24.96 -2.94 -9.93
C SER A 308 24.03 -3.46 -8.83
N TYR A 309 23.99 -2.74 -7.70
CA TYR A 309 23.05 -2.99 -6.62
C TYR A 309 21.60 -2.69 -7.04
N LEU A 310 21.36 -1.53 -7.66
CA LEU A 310 20.04 -1.14 -8.18
C LEU A 310 19.48 -2.14 -9.21
N VAL A 311 20.33 -2.71 -10.07
CA VAL A 311 19.94 -3.79 -10.99
C VAL A 311 19.45 -5.01 -10.22
N ASN A 312 20.15 -5.42 -9.17
CA ASN A 312 19.77 -6.59 -8.37
C ASN A 312 18.49 -6.34 -7.55
N MET A 313 18.34 -5.13 -6.99
CA MET A 313 17.10 -4.70 -6.32
C MET A 313 15.91 -4.70 -7.27
N THR A 314 16.09 -4.16 -8.48
CA THR A 314 15.03 -4.16 -9.50
C THR A 314 14.68 -5.59 -9.93
N ARG A 315 15.68 -6.44 -10.13
CA ARG A 315 15.51 -7.84 -10.53
C ARG A 315 14.71 -8.67 -9.53
N ILE A 316 15.05 -8.59 -8.24
CA ILE A 316 14.32 -9.35 -7.21
C ILE A 316 12.86 -8.87 -7.07
N ILE A 317 12.62 -7.56 -7.18
CA ILE A 317 11.25 -7.02 -7.15
C ILE A 317 10.47 -7.47 -8.39
N ALA A 318 11.03 -7.31 -9.59
CA ALA A 318 10.38 -7.70 -10.85
C ALA A 318 10.06 -9.20 -10.92
N ALA A 319 11.00 -10.05 -10.50
CA ALA A 319 10.77 -11.49 -10.42
C ALA A 319 9.69 -11.84 -9.38
N THR A 320 9.65 -11.14 -8.24
CA THR A 320 8.60 -11.32 -7.22
C THR A 320 7.23 -10.93 -7.77
N LEU A 321 7.12 -9.78 -8.45
CA LEU A 321 5.90 -9.36 -9.13
C LEU A 321 5.44 -10.40 -10.16
N ALA A 322 6.34 -10.88 -11.00
CA ALA A 322 6.04 -11.89 -12.01
C ALA A 322 5.53 -13.21 -11.38
N HIS A 323 6.15 -13.65 -10.28
CA HIS A 323 5.71 -14.82 -9.54
C HIS A 323 4.33 -14.62 -8.92
N LEU A 324 4.09 -13.50 -8.24
CA LEU A 324 2.80 -13.17 -7.63
C LEU A 324 1.68 -13.02 -8.68
N ALA A 325 1.99 -12.46 -9.85
CA ALA A 325 1.02 -12.25 -10.91
C ALA A 325 0.55 -13.57 -11.57
N ASP A 326 1.33 -14.64 -11.49
CA ASP A 326 0.95 -15.98 -11.92
C ASP A 326 0.44 -16.88 -10.77
N LEU A 327 0.54 -16.43 -9.53
CA LEU A 327 0.13 -17.19 -8.36
C LEU A 327 -1.39 -17.39 -8.34
N LYS A 328 -1.81 -18.65 -8.39
CA LYS A 328 -3.25 -19.03 -8.44
C LYS A 328 -3.93 -18.97 -7.08
N GLU A 329 -3.22 -19.36 -6.03
CA GLU A 329 -3.77 -19.45 -4.68
C GLU A 329 -3.04 -18.47 -3.77
N THR A 330 -3.78 -17.51 -3.24
CA THR A 330 -3.33 -16.56 -2.23
C THR A 330 -3.98 -16.89 -0.88
N PRO A 331 -3.40 -16.46 0.25
CA PRO A 331 -4.13 -16.40 1.51
C PRO A 331 -5.38 -15.52 1.35
N PRO A 332 -6.46 -15.80 2.09
CA PRO A 332 -7.67 -14.98 2.00
C PRO A 332 -7.35 -13.57 2.50
N GLN A 333 -8.04 -12.55 1.97
CA GLN A 333 -7.89 -11.17 2.45
C GLN A 333 -9.22 -10.62 2.92
N VAL A 334 -9.31 -10.24 4.19
CA VAL A 334 -10.52 -9.61 4.72
C VAL A 334 -10.46 -8.10 4.53
N ARG A 335 -11.60 -7.49 4.22
CA ARG A 335 -11.79 -6.03 4.28
C ARG A 335 -13.03 -5.69 5.09
N ILE A 336 -12.90 -4.73 5.99
CA ILE A 336 -14.03 -4.05 6.63
C ILE A 336 -14.64 -3.09 5.60
N THR A 337 -15.80 -3.46 5.07
CA THR A 337 -16.54 -2.69 4.06
C THR A 337 -17.52 -1.69 4.67
N SER A 338 -17.89 -1.89 5.93
CA SER A 338 -18.68 -0.92 6.70
C SER A 338 -18.27 -0.93 8.17
N PRO A 339 -18.03 0.25 8.78
CA PRO A 339 -18.12 1.58 8.18
C PRO A 339 -16.94 1.88 7.24
N ARG A 340 -17.20 2.63 6.17
CA ARG A 340 -16.19 3.07 5.22
C ARG A 340 -15.29 4.16 5.81
N VAL A 341 -14.04 4.16 5.34
CA VAL A 341 -13.05 5.18 5.68
C VAL A 341 -13.48 6.54 5.13
N GLY A 342 -13.50 7.55 5.99
CA GLY A 342 -13.78 8.94 5.59
C GLY A 342 -15.24 9.38 5.68
N PHE A 343 -16.09 8.55 6.27
CA PHE A 343 -17.54 8.79 6.36
C PHE A 343 -18.03 8.97 7.81
N LEU A 344 -19.07 9.80 7.93
CA LEU A 344 -19.94 9.90 9.09
C LEU A 344 -21.17 9.03 8.87
N TYR A 345 -21.48 8.20 9.86
CA TYR A 345 -22.66 7.35 9.93
C TYR A 345 -23.58 7.79 11.06
N TRP A 346 -24.88 7.90 10.78
CA TRP A 346 -25.92 8.15 11.78
C TRP A 346 -26.97 7.06 11.76
N ALA A 347 -27.13 6.36 12.89
CA ALA A 347 -28.16 5.33 13.12
C ALA A 347 -28.30 4.34 11.95
N GLY A 348 -27.16 3.91 11.39
CA GLY A 348 -27.11 2.91 10.31
C GLY A 348 -27.51 3.38 8.91
N MET A 349 -27.92 4.63 8.67
CA MET A 349 -28.57 4.99 7.38
C MET A 349 -28.02 6.20 6.61
N LYS A 350 -27.32 7.15 7.24
CA LYS A 350 -26.85 8.34 6.52
C LYS A 350 -25.32 8.41 6.49
N GLU A 351 -24.76 8.15 5.32
CA GLU A 351 -23.36 8.39 5.01
C GLU A 351 -23.15 9.85 4.62
N ARG A 352 -22.13 10.49 5.20
CA ARG A 352 -21.65 11.79 4.74
C ARG A 352 -20.13 11.79 4.74
N VAL A 353 -19.52 12.22 3.64
CA VAL A 353 -18.07 12.43 3.58
C VAL A 353 -17.68 13.51 4.60
N ILE A 354 -16.73 13.18 5.48
CA ILE A 354 -16.23 14.09 6.53
C ILE A 354 -14.71 14.31 6.48
N GLY A 355 -14.03 13.68 5.53
CA GLY A 355 -12.62 13.88 5.25
C GLY A 355 -11.85 12.58 5.21
N GLU A 356 -10.66 12.63 4.62
CA GLU A 356 -9.77 11.48 4.46
C GLU A 356 -9.43 10.82 5.81
N PHE A 357 -9.41 9.48 5.83
CA PHE A 357 -9.02 8.66 6.99
C PHE A 357 -9.81 8.86 8.30
N LYS A 358 -10.91 9.62 8.28
CA LYS A 358 -11.74 9.89 9.46
C LYS A 358 -13.08 9.20 9.37
N THR A 359 -13.33 8.27 10.28
CA THR A 359 -14.62 7.58 10.36
C THR A 359 -15.31 7.89 11.68
N ILE A 360 -16.56 8.37 11.61
CA ILE A 360 -17.39 8.67 12.78
C ILE A 360 -18.67 7.85 12.70
N VAL A 361 -19.03 7.18 13.78
CA VAL A 361 -20.28 6.41 13.88
C VAL A 361 -21.08 6.89 15.09
N ILE A 362 -22.34 7.27 14.86
CA ILE A 362 -23.27 7.72 15.89
C ILE A 362 -24.41 6.71 16.05
N ASN A 363 -24.60 6.22 17.28
CA ASN A 363 -25.51 5.14 17.70
C ASN A 363 -25.13 3.74 17.17
N ASP A 364 -26.06 2.79 17.30
CA ASP A 364 -25.91 1.40 16.83
C ASP A 364 -25.60 1.35 15.33
N PHE A 365 -24.76 0.39 14.96
CA PHE A 365 -24.24 0.29 13.59
C PHE A 365 -23.89 -1.15 13.24
N TRP A 366 -23.89 -1.50 11.96
CA TRP A 366 -23.43 -2.81 11.50
C TRP A 366 -22.00 -2.72 10.99
N ILE A 367 -21.12 -3.52 11.59
CA ILE A 367 -19.79 -3.77 11.04
C ILE A 367 -19.94 -4.90 10.02
N TRP A 368 -19.53 -4.66 8.78
CA TRP A 368 -19.52 -5.65 7.70
C TRP A 368 -18.09 -5.91 7.26
N ALA A 369 -17.80 -7.18 6.99
CA ALA A 369 -16.54 -7.60 6.43
C ALA A 369 -16.79 -8.53 5.23
N GLU A 370 -16.01 -8.29 4.18
CA GLU A 370 -15.98 -9.11 2.97
C GLU A 370 -14.60 -9.75 2.86
N VAL A 371 -14.53 -10.85 2.11
CA VAL A 371 -13.27 -11.53 1.84
C VAL A 371 -13.03 -11.51 0.36
N ASP A 372 -11.95 -10.86 -0.04
CA ASP A 372 -11.46 -10.86 -1.41
C ASP A 372 -10.53 -12.06 -1.64
N ASP A 373 -10.46 -12.52 -2.88
CA ASP A 373 -9.49 -13.52 -3.36
C ASP A 373 -9.46 -14.84 -2.55
N ALA A 374 -10.60 -15.24 -1.97
CA ALA A 374 -10.73 -16.49 -1.25
C ALA A 374 -10.84 -17.69 -2.19
N THR A 375 -9.71 -18.37 -2.43
CA THR A 375 -9.68 -19.67 -3.13
C THR A 375 -10.15 -20.84 -2.27
N ILE A 376 -10.02 -20.70 -0.95
CA ILE A 376 -10.45 -21.69 0.05
C ILE A 376 -11.64 -21.12 0.83
N PRO A 377 -12.70 -21.91 1.10
CA PRO A 377 -13.84 -21.43 1.88
C PRO A 377 -13.43 -20.91 3.26
N ILE A 378 -14.07 -19.83 3.70
CA ILE A 378 -13.83 -19.23 5.01
C ILE A 378 -14.58 -20.01 6.08
N LYS A 379 -13.85 -20.44 7.11
CA LYS A 379 -14.37 -21.20 8.25
C LYS A 379 -15.13 -20.31 9.23
N ARG A 380 -14.59 -19.11 9.51
CA ARG A 380 -15.17 -18.13 10.45
C ARG A 380 -14.52 -16.76 10.32
N ALA A 381 -15.24 -15.74 10.76
CA ALA A 381 -14.75 -14.40 11.05
C ALA A 381 -14.88 -14.10 12.55
N GLU A 382 -13.84 -13.53 13.13
CA GLU A 382 -13.78 -13.08 14.51
C GLU A 382 -13.75 -11.56 14.56
N PHE A 383 -14.69 -10.95 15.28
CA PHE A 383 -14.78 -9.50 15.45
C PHE A 383 -14.24 -9.11 16.82
N TYR A 384 -13.31 -8.16 16.82
CA TYR A 384 -12.68 -7.60 18.00
C TYR A 384 -13.03 -6.12 18.16
N TYR A 385 -13.22 -5.72 19.41
CA TYR A 385 -13.45 -4.34 19.82
C TYR A 385 -12.43 -3.97 20.90
N ASP A 386 -11.57 -2.99 20.63
CA ASP A 386 -10.44 -2.60 21.48
C ASP A 386 -9.60 -3.82 21.94
N GLY A 387 -9.27 -4.70 20.99
CA GLY A 387 -8.48 -5.91 21.21
C GLY A 387 -9.21 -7.07 21.90
N LYS A 388 -10.51 -6.93 22.22
CA LYS A 388 -11.31 -8.00 22.85
C LYS A 388 -12.24 -8.64 21.83
N LEU A 389 -12.21 -9.97 21.75
CA LEU A 389 -13.17 -10.73 20.95
C LEU A 389 -14.59 -10.46 21.44
N VAL A 390 -15.48 -10.03 20.54
CA VAL A 390 -16.87 -9.66 20.86
C VAL A 390 -17.89 -10.47 20.09
N PHE A 391 -17.53 -11.04 18.94
CA PHE A 391 -18.44 -11.84 18.13
C PHE A 391 -17.66 -12.80 17.21
N ILE A 392 -18.23 -13.97 16.94
CA ILE A 392 -17.74 -14.91 15.93
C ILE A 392 -18.89 -15.14 14.96
N ASP A 393 -18.62 -14.97 13.68
CA ASP A 393 -19.55 -15.25 12.59
C ASP A 393 -19.02 -16.42 11.76
N THR A 394 -19.90 -17.35 11.38
CA THR A 394 -19.55 -18.53 10.56
C THR A 394 -20.27 -18.53 9.22
N GLU A 395 -21.11 -17.53 8.96
CA GLU A 395 -21.92 -17.45 7.74
C GLU A 395 -21.65 -16.12 7.02
N ALA A 396 -21.12 -16.21 5.80
CA ALA A 396 -20.95 -15.04 4.95
C ALA A 396 -22.32 -14.51 4.45
N PRO A 397 -22.50 -13.20 4.23
CA PRO A 397 -21.54 -12.12 4.49
C PRO A 397 -21.33 -11.86 5.99
N PHE A 398 -20.07 -11.75 6.40
CA PHE A 398 -19.69 -11.65 7.81
C PHE A 398 -20.06 -10.29 8.37
N LYS A 399 -20.76 -10.28 9.49
CA LYS A 399 -21.22 -9.03 10.10
C LYS A 399 -21.44 -9.13 11.60
N TRP A 400 -21.26 -8.00 12.26
CA TRP A 400 -21.54 -7.85 13.67
C TRP A 400 -22.35 -6.59 13.94
N GLN A 401 -23.45 -6.73 14.69
CA GLN A 401 -24.23 -5.58 15.15
C GLN A 401 -23.55 -4.94 16.36
N PHE A 402 -23.00 -3.75 16.15
CA PHE A 402 -22.45 -2.91 17.20
C PHE A 402 -23.58 -2.22 17.97
N ASN A 403 -23.70 -2.51 19.27
CA ASN A 403 -24.77 -2.01 20.17
C ASN A 403 -24.26 -1.66 21.58
N LYS A 404 -22.98 -1.25 21.68
CA LYS A 404 -22.31 -0.98 22.97
C LYS A 404 -22.21 0.52 23.25
N PHE A 405 -22.17 0.89 24.53
CA PHE A 405 -21.82 2.24 24.94
C PHE A 405 -20.35 2.51 24.58
N SER A 406 -20.13 3.55 23.79
CA SER A 406 -18.80 3.91 23.29
C SER A 406 -18.72 5.40 23.00
N LEU A 407 -17.64 6.03 23.47
CA LEU A 407 -17.40 7.46 23.32
C LEU A 407 -15.92 7.70 23.05
N GLY A 408 -15.63 8.29 21.90
CA GLY A 408 -14.26 8.62 21.49
C GLY A 408 -13.72 7.63 20.46
N LYS A 409 -12.39 7.54 20.39
CA LYS A 409 -11.68 6.67 19.44
C LYS A 409 -11.65 5.24 19.96
N HIS A 410 -11.99 4.29 19.10
CA HIS A 410 -11.94 2.87 19.37
C HIS A 410 -11.43 2.12 18.14
N GLN A 411 -10.94 0.91 18.35
CA GLN A 411 -10.48 0.03 17.29
C GLN A 411 -11.47 -1.11 17.06
N ILE A 412 -11.80 -1.34 15.81
CA ILE A 412 -12.42 -2.58 15.33
C ILE A 412 -11.37 -3.37 14.57
N THR A 413 -11.29 -4.66 14.82
CA THR A 413 -10.49 -5.59 14.03
C THR A 413 -11.36 -6.78 13.65
N VAL A 414 -11.26 -7.22 12.40
CA VAL A 414 -11.87 -8.46 11.92
C VAL A 414 -10.75 -9.39 11.51
N LEU A 415 -10.78 -10.62 12.01
CA LEU A 415 -9.82 -11.67 11.66
C LEU A 415 -10.59 -12.83 11.04
N ILE A 416 -10.18 -13.28 9.86
CA ILE A 416 -10.81 -14.44 9.20
C ILE A 416 -9.89 -15.65 9.28
N TYR A 417 -10.49 -16.83 9.23
CA TYR A 417 -9.79 -18.09 9.11
C TYR A 417 -10.39 -18.92 7.99
N ASP A 418 -9.57 -19.40 7.07
CA ASP A 418 -10.02 -20.38 6.08
C ASP A 418 -10.03 -21.81 6.63
N GLN A 419 -10.51 -22.76 5.83
CA GLN A 419 -10.55 -24.18 6.20
C GLN A 419 -9.17 -24.82 6.40
N LEU A 420 -8.10 -24.23 5.86
CA LEU A 420 -6.72 -24.67 6.06
C LEU A 420 -6.07 -24.04 7.30
N GLY A 421 -6.77 -23.13 7.99
CA GLY A 421 -6.27 -22.42 9.15
C GLY A 421 -5.41 -21.19 8.82
N ARG A 422 -5.31 -20.81 7.54
CA ARG A 422 -4.70 -19.54 7.14
C ARG A 422 -5.61 -18.40 7.59
N ASN A 423 -5.03 -17.25 7.91
CA ASN A 423 -5.76 -16.09 8.40
C ASN A 423 -5.29 -14.80 7.76
N SER A 424 -6.14 -13.79 7.86
CA SER A 424 -5.90 -12.40 7.48
C SER A 424 -6.79 -11.52 8.36
N SER A 425 -6.33 -10.30 8.60
CA SER A 425 -7.01 -9.30 9.41
C SER A 425 -7.21 -8.00 8.64
N ASP A 426 -8.22 -7.26 9.06
CA ASP A 426 -8.37 -5.85 8.73
C ASP A 426 -8.85 -5.10 9.97
N TRP A 427 -8.50 -3.83 10.08
CA TRP A 427 -8.81 -3.02 11.26
C TRP A 427 -9.17 -1.59 10.89
N ARG A 428 -9.90 -0.93 11.77
CA ARG A 428 -10.31 0.47 11.62
C ARG A 428 -10.26 1.19 12.97
N GLU A 429 -9.67 2.39 12.99
CA GLU A 429 -9.92 3.36 14.06
C GLU A 429 -11.22 4.11 13.73
N ILE A 430 -12.19 4.01 14.64
CA ILE A 430 -13.50 4.65 14.49
C ILE A 430 -13.75 5.53 15.71
N ARG A 431 -14.28 6.74 15.47
CA ARG A 431 -14.82 7.57 16.54
C ARG A 431 -16.30 7.21 16.76
N PHE A 432 -16.59 6.52 17.85
CA PHE A 432 -17.97 6.21 18.23
C PHE A 432 -18.56 7.29 19.13
N ILE A 433 -19.85 7.56 18.90
CA ILE A 433 -20.74 8.29 19.80
C ILE A 433 -22.00 7.45 19.95
N ASN A 434 -21.94 6.45 20.83
CA ASN A 434 -23.09 5.63 21.19
C ASN A 434 -23.33 5.74 22.70
N ILE A 435 -24.26 6.62 23.07
CA ILE A 435 -24.59 6.93 24.46
C ILE A 435 -25.88 6.25 24.93
N PHE A 436 -26.63 5.62 24.02
CA PHE A 436 -27.91 4.99 24.33
C PHE A 436 -27.76 3.47 24.38
N LYS A 437 -27.58 2.94 25.59
CA LYS A 437 -27.80 1.52 25.84
C LYS A 437 -29.30 1.26 25.63
N LYS A 438 -29.71 0.65 24.51
CA LYS A 438 -31.02 -0.01 24.47
C LYS A 438 -30.93 -1.19 25.43
N ILE A 439 -31.44 -0.99 26.64
CA ILE A 439 -31.82 -2.07 27.53
C ILE A 439 -32.95 -2.81 26.83
N ARG A 440 -32.66 -3.99 26.27
CA ARG A 440 -33.64 -5.05 26.09
C ARG A 440 -32.99 -6.38 26.38
#